data_AF-A0A9P1DA04-F1
#
_entry.id   AF-A0A9P1DA04-F1
#
_cell.length_a   1.000
_cell.length_b   1.000
_cell.length_c   1.000
_cell.angle_alpha   90.00
_cell.angle_beta   90.00
_cell.angle_gamma   90.00
#
_symmetry.space_group_name_H-M   'P 1'
#
loop_
_entity.id
_entity.type
_entity.pdbx_description
1 polymer ?
#
loop_
_entity_poly.entity_id
_entity_poly.type
_entity_poly.pdbx_seq_one_letter_code
_entity_poly.pdbx_strand_id
1 'polypeptide(L)'
;MRKRQLDANVALVKASGDTLAPVTFQERFLTVATSHTAAFCKAVEQGLKGPLGFPVDPKQDPGLQQLCSKGWPFLVLSNAVEVKWPQLPSYIQSALSAVNNSYQQMTEIEAASQMCEYLNHGMALKEALQKVQECDPACKRSLEAIAWFVSRYAGERQCLVKFLAHFSKTYGSLLLGEEVMKSIAYMEFKGSTSLYPFLRTALWASMMCSNRSSDGYSKLLNKSDCEKLKNAAFKAQVDMAEQALADGWEVIQKSTAEQATKLAAFGRLCTRLTLHVLKKEKHGREPAGHESISAICILFAADLAGGAKPSVRKEEAKPTVELEVKNVLASTPAELALLQNPHVKQGQLYTCSKEHGNKIWTFLNSSASKVKFSHQPVFGPAESIEVEFEKLKEWKVCKSAPPEKCHHLKALAHMAVANGSAIVALELRKAHVQKTLLQVCVDQMVGPEDVAFSNRPNLVWSVKKVKKGALKLFPAGTVTKVKDTPVGGKHYIKAFGHHWLVQPFKALTDFKKGEGVL
;
A
#
# COMPACT_ATOMS: atom_id res chain seq x y z
N MET A 1 24.92 -25.49 -17.02
CA MET A 1 24.67 -24.14 -16.46
C MET A 1 24.20 -23.15 -17.53
N ARG A 2 25.00 -22.85 -18.56
CA ARG A 2 24.65 -21.92 -19.66
C ARG A 2 23.31 -22.22 -20.34
N LYS A 3 23.09 -23.47 -20.78
CA LYS A 3 21.84 -23.88 -21.45
C LYS A 3 20.60 -23.57 -20.59
N ARG A 4 20.63 -23.98 -19.32
CA ARG A 4 19.55 -23.70 -18.34
C ARG A 4 19.27 -22.20 -18.17
N GLN A 5 20.30 -21.36 -18.17
CA GLN A 5 20.14 -19.91 -18.05
C GLN A 5 19.56 -19.27 -19.33
N LEU A 6 19.95 -19.76 -20.51
CA LEU A 6 19.37 -19.33 -21.78
C LEU A 6 17.91 -19.76 -21.89
N ASP A 7 17.59 -21.01 -21.57
CA ASP A 7 16.22 -21.55 -21.57
C ASP A 7 15.30 -20.76 -20.63
N ALA A 8 15.79 -20.37 -19.46
CA ALA A 8 15.05 -19.52 -18.52
C ALA A 8 14.74 -18.12 -19.08
N ASN A 9 15.70 -17.51 -19.79
CA ASN A 9 15.47 -16.21 -20.44
C ASN A 9 14.52 -16.32 -21.64
N VAL A 10 14.58 -17.42 -22.41
CA VAL A 10 13.62 -17.69 -23.48
C VAL A 10 12.20 -17.78 -22.92
N ALA A 11 12.02 -18.52 -21.81
CA ALA A 11 10.73 -18.60 -21.13
C ALA A 11 10.25 -17.23 -20.62
N LEU A 12 11.15 -16.41 -20.07
CA LEU A 12 10.85 -15.05 -19.60
C LEU A 12 10.40 -14.14 -20.75
N VAL A 13 11.13 -14.12 -21.87
CA VAL A 13 10.77 -13.32 -23.05
C VAL A 13 9.41 -13.74 -23.59
N LYS A 14 9.15 -15.06 -23.69
CA LYS A 14 7.84 -15.58 -24.13
C LYS A 14 6.70 -15.14 -23.20
N ALA A 15 6.93 -15.12 -21.89
CA ALA A 15 5.94 -14.65 -20.91
C ALA A 15 5.71 -13.12 -20.96
N SER A 16 6.66 -12.35 -21.51
CA SER A 16 6.58 -10.89 -21.56
C SER A 16 5.73 -10.33 -22.72
N GLY A 17 5.21 -11.18 -23.61
CA GLY A 17 4.33 -10.74 -24.72
C GLY A 17 5.02 -9.75 -25.67
N ASP A 18 6.22 -10.10 -26.15
CA ASP A 18 7.04 -9.33 -27.10
C ASP A 18 7.53 -7.95 -26.61
N THR A 19 7.46 -7.69 -25.31
CA THR A 19 7.97 -6.43 -24.72
C THR A 19 9.47 -6.48 -24.38
N LEU A 20 10.06 -7.67 -24.36
CA LEU A 20 11.50 -7.89 -24.16
C LEU A 20 12.16 -8.33 -25.46
N ALA A 21 13.44 -7.95 -25.62
CA ALA A 21 14.25 -8.40 -26.74
C ALA A 21 14.40 -9.94 -26.77
N PRO A 22 14.36 -10.57 -27.95
CA PRO A 22 14.55 -12.02 -28.08
C PRO A 22 15.94 -12.45 -27.64
N VAL A 23 16.05 -13.68 -27.13
CA VAL A 23 17.33 -14.30 -26.82
C VAL A 23 17.99 -14.75 -28.13
N THR A 24 19.18 -14.22 -28.41
CA THR A 24 19.95 -14.46 -29.64
C THR A 24 20.84 -15.70 -29.56
N PHE A 25 21.02 -16.26 -28.37
CA PHE A 25 21.98 -17.34 -28.05
C PHE A 25 23.46 -16.95 -28.24
N GLN A 26 23.73 -15.72 -28.66
CA GLN A 26 25.08 -15.14 -28.78
C GLN A 26 25.53 -14.43 -27.50
N GLU A 27 24.68 -14.40 -26.47
CA GLU A 27 24.98 -13.72 -25.21
C GLU A 27 26.21 -14.34 -24.54
N ARG A 28 27.18 -13.47 -24.23
CA ARG A 28 28.41 -13.82 -23.52
C ARG A 28 28.32 -13.61 -22.01
N PHE A 29 27.42 -12.72 -21.58
CA PHE A 29 27.27 -12.32 -20.19
C PHE A 29 25.79 -12.31 -19.81
N LEU A 30 25.50 -12.59 -18.54
CA LEU A 30 24.18 -12.48 -17.93
C LEU A 30 24.21 -11.38 -16.89
N THR A 31 23.20 -10.52 -16.90
CA THR A 31 23.07 -9.46 -15.90
C THR A 31 22.38 -10.03 -14.66
N VAL A 32 22.97 -9.78 -13.50
CA VAL A 32 22.42 -10.25 -12.21
C VAL A 32 21.36 -9.29 -11.65
N ALA A 33 21.40 -8.02 -12.07
CA ALA A 33 20.64 -6.93 -11.45
C ALA A 33 19.24 -6.67 -12.04
N THR A 34 18.75 -7.51 -12.95
CA THR A 34 17.48 -7.27 -13.68
C THR A 34 17.35 -5.83 -14.18
N SER A 35 18.43 -5.26 -14.72
CA SER A 35 18.50 -3.83 -15.08
C SER A 35 17.48 -3.49 -16.17
N HIS A 36 16.50 -2.63 -15.81
CA HIS A 36 15.53 -2.10 -16.76
C HIS A 36 16.20 -1.32 -17.89
N THR A 37 17.29 -0.60 -17.61
CA THR A 37 18.08 0.11 -18.63
C THR A 37 18.69 -0.85 -19.64
N ALA A 38 19.32 -1.93 -19.20
CA ALA A 38 19.89 -2.93 -20.09
C ALA A 38 18.83 -3.65 -20.94
N ALA A 39 17.69 -3.99 -20.33
CA ALA A 39 16.57 -4.58 -21.04
C ALA A 39 15.97 -3.62 -22.08
N PHE A 40 15.82 -2.34 -21.71
CA PHE A 40 15.29 -1.30 -22.58
C PHE A 40 16.20 -1.03 -23.79
N CYS A 41 17.51 -0.83 -23.59
CA CYS A 41 18.44 -0.60 -24.70
C CYS A 41 18.43 -1.76 -25.71
N LYS A 42 18.40 -3.01 -25.22
CA LYS A 42 18.29 -4.20 -26.09
C LYS A 42 16.96 -4.23 -26.86
N ALA A 43 15.87 -3.83 -26.24
CA ALA A 43 14.57 -3.76 -26.90
C ALA A 43 14.58 -2.67 -27.99
N VAL A 44 15.18 -1.51 -27.72
CA VAL A 44 15.35 -0.41 -28.70
C VAL A 44 16.18 -0.87 -29.90
N GLU A 45 17.30 -1.58 -29.69
CA GLU A 45 18.12 -2.14 -30.79
C GLU A 45 17.36 -3.13 -31.68
N GLN A 46 16.33 -3.79 -31.12
CA GLN A 46 15.48 -4.75 -31.83
C GLN A 46 14.23 -4.09 -32.43
N GLY A 47 14.12 -2.76 -32.39
CA GLY A 47 13.02 -2.01 -32.99
C GLY A 47 11.75 -1.93 -32.14
N LEU A 48 11.91 -1.82 -30.80
CA LEU A 48 10.79 -1.58 -29.88
C LEU A 48 9.92 -0.42 -30.37
N LYS A 49 8.60 -0.65 -30.40
CA LYS A 49 7.61 0.35 -30.78
C LYS A 49 7.13 1.10 -29.54
N GLY A 50 7.13 2.43 -29.62
CA GLY A 50 6.56 3.29 -28.60
C GLY A 50 5.03 3.21 -28.53
N PRO A 51 4.39 3.94 -27.59
CA PRO A 51 2.95 3.90 -27.37
C PRO A 51 2.09 4.25 -28.59
N LEU A 52 2.67 4.99 -29.54
CA LEU A 52 2.03 5.41 -30.79
C LEU A 52 2.30 4.44 -31.96
N GLY A 53 2.97 3.30 -31.71
CA GLY A 53 3.25 2.27 -32.71
C GLY A 53 4.48 2.53 -33.58
N PHE A 54 5.14 3.68 -33.46
CA PHE A 54 6.39 3.99 -34.16
C PHE A 54 7.60 3.39 -33.44
N PRO A 55 8.61 2.88 -34.18
CA PRO A 55 9.86 2.40 -33.58
C PRO A 55 10.58 3.54 -32.85
N VAL A 56 11.16 3.23 -31.70
CA VAL A 56 12.01 4.17 -30.95
C VAL A 56 13.33 4.32 -31.72
N ASP A 57 13.59 5.51 -32.28
CA ASP A 57 14.86 5.79 -32.94
C ASP A 57 15.89 6.32 -31.92
N PRO A 58 16.95 5.55 -31.59
CA PRO A 58 17.96 5.99 -30.64
C PRO A 58 18.70 7.26 -31.09
N LYS A 59 18.69 7.64 -32.38
CA LYS A 59 19.33 8.87 -32.87
C LYS A 59 18.64 10.16 -32.41
N GLN A 60 17.38 10.07 -31.97
CA GLN A 60 16.63 11.23 -31.48
C GLN A 60 17.08 11.66 -30.07
N ASP A 61 17.79 10.79 -29.35
CA ASP A 61 18.35 11.06 -28.03
C ASP A 61 19.85 10.72 -28.03
N PRO A 62 20.75 11.71 -27.95
CA PRO A 62 22.20 11.48 -27.95
C PRO A 62 22.69 10.55 -26.84
N GLY A 63 22.02 10.55 -25.68
CA GLY A 63 22.33 9.67 -24.56
C GLY A 63 21.92 8.22 -24.85
N LEU A 64 20.72 8.00 -25.38
CA LEU A 64 20.27 6.67 -25.80
C LEU A 64 21.13 6.13 -26.95
N GLN A 65 21.47 6.98 -27.92
CA GLN A 65 22.39 6.63 -29.00
C GLN A 65 23.73 6.17 -28.45
N GLN A 66 24.29 6.88 -27.47
CA GLN A 66 25.54 6.50 -26.83
C GLN A 66 25.42 5.15 -26.09
N LEU A 67 24.33 4.94 -25.36
CA LEU A 67 24.11 3.69 -24.63
C LEU A 67 23.99 2.47 -25.55
N CYS A 68 23.27 2.58 -26.66
CA CYS A 68 23.15 1.46 -27.61
C CYS A 68 24.44 1.27 -28.44
N SER A 69 25.07 2.36 -28.90
CA SER A 69 26.24 2.24 -29.79
C SER A 69 27.57 1.95 -29.08
N LYS A 70 27.80 2.53 -27.90
CA LYS A 70 29.06 2.41 -27.14
C LYS A 70 28.93 1.56 -25.89
N GLY A 71 27.71 1.35 -25.38
CA GLY A 71 27.48 0.67 -24.11
C GLY A 71 27.99 1.47 -22.91
N TRP A 72 28.13 0.78 -21.79
CA TRP A 72 28.69 1.32 -20.55
C TRP A 72 29.52 0.26 -19.83
N PRO A 73 30.40 0.64 -18.88
CA PRO A 73 31.23 -0.32 -18.17
C PRO A 73 30.40 -1.28 -17.31
N PHE A 74 30.71 -2.57 -17.39
CA PHE A 74 30.15 -3.62 -16.53
C PHE A 74 31.25 -4.25 -15.68
N LEU A 75 30.96 -4.50 -14.41
CA LEU A 75 31.75 -5.43 -13.61
C LEU A 75 31.36 -6.86 -14.02
N VAL A 76 32.30 -7.58 -14.60
CA VAL A 76 32.10 -8.97 -15.05
C VAL A 76 32.71 -9.92 -14.03
N LEU A 77 31.88 -10.81 -13.49
CA LEU A 77 32.32 -11.87 -12.59
C LEU A 77 32.44 -13.19 -13.35
N SER A 78 33.54 -13.91 -13.12
CA SER A 78 33.73 -15.24 -13.71
C SER A 78 32.72 -16.23 -13.16
N ASN A 79 32.20 -17.11 -14.02
CA ASN A 79 31.30 -18.19 -13.61
C ASN A 79 31.92 -19.12 -12.56
N ALA A 80 33.26 -19.21 -12.51
CA ALA A 80 33.98 -20.00 -11.51
C ALA A 80 33.66 -19.54 -10.08
N VAL A 81 33.34 -18.26 -9.89
CA VAL A 81 32.95 -17.71 -8.58
C VAL A 81 31.56 -18.18 -8.20
N GLU A 82 30.60 -18.17 -9.13
CA GLU A 82 29.24 -18.71 -8.90
C GLU A 82 29.28 -20.23 -8.65
N VAL A 83 30.18 -20.97 -9.31
CA VAL A 83 30.37 -22.39 -9.03
C VAL A 83 30.83 -22.63 -7.59
N LYS A 84 31.75 -21.79 -7.07
CA LYS A 84 32.23 -21.88 -5.69
C LYS A 84 31.26 -21.30 -4.66
N TRP A 85 30.49 -20.28 -5.03
CA TRP A 85 29.47 -19.66 -4.21
C TRP A 85 28.15 -19.51 -4.99
N PRO A 86 27.33 -20.57 -5.04
CA PRO A 86 26.10 -20.60 -5.85
C PRO A 86 25.08 -19.50 -5.50
N GLN A 87 25.17 -18.90 -4.31
CA GLN A 87 24.26 -17.85 -3.86
C GLN A 87 24.70 -16.44 -4.28
N LEU A 88 25.90 -16.29 -4.86
CA LEU A 88 26.45 -15.00 -5.25
C LEU A 88 25.50 -14.18 -6.16
N PRO A 89 24.83 -14.76 -7.18
CA PRO A 89 23.92 -13.98 -8.02
C PRO A 89 22.75 -13.42 -7.22
N SER A 90 22.09 -14.24 -6.38
CA SER A 90 20.98 -13.79 -5.54
C SER A 90 21.43 -12.70 -4.55
N TYR A 91 22.61 -12.86 -3.95
CA TYR A 91 23.17 -11.86 -3.04
C TYR A 91 23.45 -10.51 -3.74
N ILE A 92 24.10 -10.53 -4.91
CA ILE A 92 24.36 -9.32 -5.70
C ILE A 92 23.06 -8.68 -6.18
N GLN A 93 22.08 -9.49 -6.59
CA GLN A 93 20.77 -8.98 -7.00
C GLN A 93 20.10 -8.24 -5.83
N SER A 94 20.06 -8.85 -4.64
CA SER A 94 19.52 -8.19 -3.44
C SER A 94 20.25 -6.89 -3.11
N ALA A 95 21.60 -6.88 -3.20
CA ALA A 95 22.40 -5.69 -2.94
C ALA A 95 22.13 -4.56 -3.96
N LEU A 96 22.02 -4.89 -5.26
CA LEU A 96 21.77 -3.90 -6.30
C LEU A 96 20.33 -3.38 -6.29
N SER A 97 19.36 -4.21 -5.92
CA SER A 97 17.98 -3.79 -5.67
C SER A 97 17.86 -2.88 -4.44
N ALA A 98 18.77 -2.95 -3.46
CA ALA A 98 18.77 -2.05 -2.31
C ALA A 98 19.11 -0.60 -2.68
N VAL A 99 19.94 -0.37 -3.71
CA VAL A 99 20.39 0.98 -4.12
C VAL A 99 19.34 1.70 -4.98
N ASN A 100 18.53 0.96 -5.74
CA ASN A 100 17.37 1.49 -6.48
C ASN A 100 16.12 1.62 -5.60
N ASN A 101 16.23 1.39 -4.29
CA ASN A 101 15.11 1.48 -3.34
C ASN A 101 14.76 2.93 -2.98
N SER A 102 14.75 3.82 -3.97
CA SER A 102 14.05 5.08 -3.87
C SER A 102 12.55 4.78 -3.88
N TYR A 103 11.98 4.64 -2.67
CA TYR A 103 10.56 4.68 -2.30
C TYR A 103 9.74 3.38 -2.21
N GLN A 104 10.23 2.18 -2.60
CA GLN A 104 9.44 0.95 -2.46
C GLN A 104 9.71 0.21 -1.14
N GLN A 105 8.90 0.53 -0.13
CA GLN A 105 8.96 -0.09 1.18
C GLN A 105 8.65 -1.59 1.12
N MET A 106 9.51 -2.43 1.73
CA MET A 106 9.30 -3.87 1.83
C MET A 106 7.99 -4.19 2.57
N THR A 107 7.11 -4.91 1.88
CA THR A 107 5.79 -5.32 2.35
C THR A 107 5.84 -6.57 3.22
N GLU A 108 4.77 -6.87 3.97
CA GLU A 108 4.71 -8.08 4.80
C GLU A 108 4.92 -9.37 4.00
N ILE A 109 4.46 -9.42 2.74
CA ILE A 109 4.59 -10.62 1.91
C ILE A 109 6.01 -10.79 1.37
N GLU A 110 6.72 -9.71 1.07
CA GLU A 110 8.12 -9.73 0.68
C GLU A 110 9.00 -10.17 1.85
N ALA A 111 8.73 -9.64 3.05
CA ALA A 111 9.39 -10.09 4.28
C ALA A 111 9.14 -11.59 4.54
N ALA A 112 7.90 -12.06 4.39
CA ALA A 112 7.56 -13.48 4.55
C ALA A 112 8.27 -14.36 3.52
N SER A 113 8.32 -13.91 2.26
CA SER A 113 8.99 -14.61 1.15
C SER A 113 10.49 -14.70 1.37
N GLN A 114 11.10 -13.62 1.84
CA GLN A 114 12.53 -13.59 2.15
C GLN A 114 12.89 -14.50 3.33
N MET A 115 12.07 -14.54 4.39
CA MET A 115 12.23 -15.51 5.48
C MET A 115 12.12 -16.95 4.95
N CYS A 116 11.15 -17.22 4.08
CA CYS A 116 10.96 -18.51 3.43
C CYS A 116 12.18 -18.92 2.61
N GLU A 117 12.77 -18.00 1.85
CA GLU A 117 14.02 -18.24 1.11
C GLU A 117 15.17 -18.58 2.05
N TYR A 118 15.37 -17.85 3.15
CA TYR A 118 16.42 -18.18 4.11
C TYR A 118 16.24 -19.58 4.72
N LEU A 119 15.01 -19.94 5.08
CA LEU A 119 14.69 -21.28 5.59
C LEU A 119 14.98 -22.37 4.54
N ASN A 120 14.68 -22.13 3.26
CA ASN A 120 15.00 -23.08 2.18
C ASN A 120 16.51 -23.26 1.98
N HIS A 121 17.31 -22.27 2.38
CA HIS A 121 18.77 -22.34 2.41
C HIS A 121 19.33 -22.97 3.70
N GLY A 122 18.48 -23.55 4.55
CA GLY A 122 18.89 -24.24 5.78
C GLY A 122 19.12 -23.33 6.98
N MET A 123 18.72 -22.06 6.90
CA MET A 123 18.84 -21.12 8.02
C MET A 123 17.75 -21.38 9.08
N ALA A 124 18.06 -21.14 10.35
CA ALA A 124 17.05 -21.16 11.40
C ALA A 124 16.11 -19.95 11.28
N LEU A 125 14.83 -20.11 11.62
CA LEU A 125 13.83 -19.02 11.54
C LEU A 125 14.24 -17.76 12.32
N LYS A 126 14.88 -17.94 13.48
CA LYS A 126 15.34 -16.82 14.32
C LYS A 126 16.40 -15.98 13.61
N GLU A 127 17.34 -16.64 12.93
CA GLU A 127 18.39 -15.98 12.14
C GLU A 127 17.79 -15.32 10.89
N ALA A 128 16.84 -15.99 10.22
CA ALA A 128 16.12 -15.44 9.08
C ALA A 128 15.35 -14.16 9.46
N LEU A 129 14.65 -14.17 10.60
CA LEU A 129 13.96 -13.00 11.15
C LEU A 129 14.94 -11.86 11.42
N GLN A 130 16.08 -12.15 12.05
CA GLN A 130 17.10 -11.14 12.34
C GLN A 130 17.63 -10.49 11.06
N LYS A 131 17.95 -11.28 10.03
CA LYS A 131 18.40 -10.73 8.74
C LYS A 131 17.37 -9.83 8.06
N VAL A 132 16.09 -10.18 8.14
CA VAL A 132 15.02 -9.32 7.60
C VAL A 132 14.84 -8.06 8.46
N GLN A 133 15.03 -8.14 9.79
CA GLN A 133 15.00 -6.98 10.68
C GLN A 133 16.15 -5.99 10.38
N GLU A 134 17.33 -6.49 10.01
CA GLU A 134 18.49 -5.69 9.62
C GLU A 134 18.24 -4.87 8.34
N CYS A 135 17.30 -5.29 7.49
CA CYS A 135 16.86 -4.53 6.31
C CYS A 135 15.93 -3.33 6.65
N ASP A 136 15.60 -3.12 7.92
CA ASP A 136 14.70 -2.07 8.45
C ASP A 136 13.41 -1.85 7.62
N PRO A 137 12.58 -2.90 7.41
CA PRO A 137 11.40 -2.81 6.55
C PRO A 137 10.27 -2.00 7.20
N ALA A 138 9.40 -1.37 6.41
CA ALA A 138 8.22 -0.66 6.93
C ALA A 138 7.31 -1.56 7.80
N CYS A 139 7.26 -2.86 7.49
CA CYS A 139 6.54 -3.86 8.26
C CYS A 139 7.27 -4.35 9.53
N LYS A 140 8.31 -3.65 10.01
CA LYS A 140 9.13 -4.04 11.18
C LYS A 140 8.32 -4.49 12.39
N ARG A 141 7.22 -3.78 12.68
CA ARG A 141 6.34 -4.08 13.83
C ARG A 141 5.53 -5.37 13.66
N SER A 142 5.35 -5.83 12.43
CA SER A 142 4.64 -7.06 12.05
C SER A 142 5.58 -8.27 11.91
N LEU A 143 6.91 -8.09 11.90
CA LEU A 143 7.87 -9.16 11.57
C LEU A 143 7.76 -10.40 12.45
N GLU A 144 7.50 -10.23 13.75
CA GLU A 144 7.29 -11.38 14.65
C GLU A 144 6.02 -12.17 14.28
N ALA A 145 4.93 -11.48 13.97
CA ALA A 145 3.69 -12.12 13.53
C ALA A 145 3.85 -12.78 12.16
N ILE A 146 4.66 -12.20 11.27
CA ILE A 146 5.02 -12.78 9.98
C ILE A 146 5.85 -14.04 10.19
N ALA A 147 6.88 -14.01 11.03
CA ALA A 147 7.68 -15.19 11.35
C ALA A 147 6.81 -16.30 11.97
N TRP A 148 5.87 -15.94 12.86
CA TRP A 148 4.90 -16.87 13.41
C TRP A 148 4.04 -17.51 12.30
N PHE A 149 3.51 -16.71 11.39
CA PHE A 149 2.76 -17.21 10.24
C PHE A 149 3.59 -18.16 9.39
N VAL A 150 4.82 -17.76 9.04
CA VAL A 150 5.75 -18.58 8.23
C VAL A 150 6.03 -19.93 8.90
N SER A 151 6.19 -19.96 10.22
CA SER A 151 6.49 -21.18 10.97
C SER A 151 5.38 -22.23 10.98
N ARG A 152 4.11 -21.81 10.86
CA ARG A 152 2.95 -22.67 11.12
C ARG A 152 2.00 -22.83 9.93
N TYR A 153 1.90 -21.79 9.10
CA TYR A 153 0.85 -21.68 8.09
C TYR A 153 1.39 -21.49 6.66
N ALA A 154 2.72 -21.51 6.46
CA ALA A 154 3.29 -21.36 5.12
C ALA A 154 3.00 -22.55 4.18
N GLY A 155 2.52 -23.67 4.72
CA GLY A 155 2.32 -24.92 3.98
C GLY A 155 3.63 -25.67 3.72
N GLU A 156 3.50 -26.88 3.16
CA GLU A 156 4.66 -27.71 2.83
C GLU A 156 5.58 -26.98 1.82
N ARG A 157 6.90 -26.97 2.08
CA ARG A 157 7.89 -26.22 1.27
C ARG A 157 7.49 -24.75 1.05
N GLN A 158 6.72 -24.18 1.99
CA GLN A 158 6.21 -22.80 1.99
C GLN A 158 5.34 -22.46 0.76
N CYS A 159 4.59 -23.45 0.26
CA CYS A 159 3.80 -23.32 -0.95
C CYS A 159 2.74 -22.20 -0.86
N LEU A 160 2.17 -21.94 0.32
CA LEU A 160 1.13 -20.91 0.51
C LEU A 160 1.73 -19.50 0.50
N VAL A 161 2.91 -19.29 1.09
CA VAL A 161 3.61 -18.00 1.00
C VAL A 161 4.07 -17.74 -0.43
N LYS A 162 4.56 -18.76 -1.14
CA LYS A 162 4.90 -18.67 -2.57
C LYS A 162 3.68 -18.30 -3.42
N PHE A 163 2.51 -18.88 -3.13
CA PHE A 163 1.26 -18.48 -3.76
C PHE A 163 0.93 -17.02 -3.49
N LEU A 164 0.95 -16.57 -2.24
CA LEU A 164 0.65 -15.19 -1.87
C LEU A 164 1.60 -14.20 -2.57
N ALA A 165 2.89 -14.53 -2.67
CA ALA A 165 3.90 -13.73 -3.36
C ALA A 165 3.70 -13.68 -4.89
N HIS A 166 3.14 -14.75 -5.47
CA HIS A 166 2.79 -14.76 -6.89
C HIS A 166 1.51 -13.95 -7.15
N PHE A 167 0.52 -14.14 -6.28
CA PHE A 167 -0.78 -13.48 -6.37
C PHE A 167 -0.70 -11.96 -6.12
N SER A 168 0.22 -11.52 -5.24
CA SER A 168 0.47 -10.10 -4.98
C SER A 168 0.93 -9.35 -6.24
N LYS A 169 1.66 -10.02 -7.15
CA LYS A 169 2.09 -9.42 -8.43
C LYS A 169 0.91 -9.14 -9.37
N THR A 170 -0.20 -9.87 -9.23
CA THR A 170 -1.39 -9.70 -10.07
C THR A 170 -2.23 -8.48 -9.65
N TYR A 171 -2.33 -8.22 -8.35
CA TYR A 171 -3.27 -7.21 -7.80
C TYR A 171 -2.59 -6.03 -7.07
N GLY A 172 -1.28 -6.10 -6.85
CA GLY A 172 -0.47 -5.15 -6.09
C GLY A 172 -0.27 -5.59 -4.64
N SER A 173 0.86 -5.18 -4.03
CA SER A 173 1.19 -5.47 -2.63
C SER A 173 0.89 -4.26 -1.75
N LEU A 174 -0.31 -4.20 -1.18
CA LEU A 174 -0.64 -3.24 -0.11
C LEU A 174 -0.17 -3.80 1.24
N LEU A 175 0.20 -2.90 2.17
CA LEU A 175 0.51 -3.30 3.54
C LEU A 175 -0.76 -3.76 4.26
N LEU A 176 -0.65 -4.82 5.05
CA LEU A 176 -1.76 -5.32 5.87
C LEU A 176 -1.92 -4.49 7.14
N GLY A 177 -0.81 -4.03 7.71
CA GLY A 177 -0.78 -3.36 8.99
C GLY A 177 -0.66 -4.31 10.17
N GLU A 178 0.01 -3.83 11.22
CA GLU A 178 0.41 -4.62 12.40
C GLU A 178 -0.77 -5.30 13.09
N GLU A 179 -1.87 -4.58 13.34
CA GLU A 179 -3.01 -5.13 14.07
C GLU A 179 -3.68 -6.29 13.32
N VAL A 180 -3.84 -6.16 12.00
CA VAL A 180 -4.47 -7.19 11.18
C VAL A 180 -3.54 -8.40 11.05
N MET A 181 -2.25 -8.17 10.79
CA MET A 181 -1.28 -9.26 10.68
C MET A 181 -1.16 -10.07 11.99
N LYS A 182 -1.13 -9.39 13.15
CA LYS A 182 -1.16 -10.06 14.46
C LYS A 182 -2.46 -10.84 14.67
N SER A 183 -3.59 -10.29 14.24
CA SER A 183 -4.88 -10.98 14.33
C SER A 183 -4.91 -12.25 13.47
N ILE A 184 -4.41 -12.19 12.23
CA ILE A 184 -4.31 -13.35 11.34
C ILE A 184 -3.33 -14.39 11.87
N ALA A 185 -2.19 -13.98 12.42
CA ALA A 185 -1.16 -14.91 12.92
C ALA A 185 -1.55 -15.61 14.23
N TYR A 186 -2.14 -14.85 15.17
CA TYR A 186 -2.37 -15.29 16.54
C TYR A 186 -3.85 -15.62 16.85
N MET A 187 -4.77 -15.50 15.90
CA MET A 187 -6.16 -15.96 16.12
C MET A 187 -6.18 -17.45 16.53
N GLU A 188 -6.96 -17.77 17.54
CA GLU A 188 -7.16 -19.13 18.05
C GLU A 188 -8.63 -19.51 17.95
N PHE A 189 -8.89 -20.72 17.44
CA PHE A 189 -10.22 -21.30 17.35
C PHE A 189 -10.38 -22.33 18.46
N LYS A 190 -11.21 -22.01 19.45
CA LYS A 190 -11.50 -22.94 20.55
C LYS A 190 -12.19 -24.20 20.01
N GLY A 191 -11.72 -25.37 20.44
CA GLY A 191 -12.34 -26.66 20.10
C GLY A 191 -12.14 -27.12 18.65
N SER A 192 -11.13 -26.59 17.94
CA SER A 192 -10.77 -27.09 16.61
C SER A 192 -9.53 -27.97 16.65
N THR A 193 -9.52 -29.01 15.81
CA THR A 193 -8.35 -29.86 15.52
C THR A 193 -7.47 -29.29 14.41
N SER A 194 -7.93 -28.25 13.70
CA SER A 194 -7.19 -27.58 12.63
C SER A 194 -6.68 -26.21 13.09
N LEU A 195 -5.50 -25.83 12.57
CA LEU A 195 -4.93 -24.50 12.76
C LEU A 195 -5.36 -23.49 11.68
N TYR A 196 -6.16 -23.93 10.71
CA TYR A 196 -6.74 -23.14 9.62
C TYR A 196 -5.70 -22.41 8.73
N PRO A 197 -4.67 -23.10 8.21
CA PRO A 197 -3.66 -22.47 7.36
C PRO A 197 -4.25 -21.87 6.07
N PHE A 198 -5.28 -22.48 5.48
CA PHE A 198 -5.86 -21.99 4.23
C PHE A 198 -6.71 -20.74 4.45
N LEU A 199 -7.55 -20.70 5.48
CA LEU A 199 -8.35 -19.53 5.81
C LEU A 199 -7.45 -18.35 6.17
N ARG A 200 -6.38 -18.56 6.94
CA ARG A 200 -5.41 -17.50 7.25
C ARG A 200 -4.72 -16.97 5.99
N THR A 201 -4.37 -17.87 5.08
CA THR A 201 -3.84 -17.51 3.75
C THR A 201 -4.88 -16.75 2.93
N ALA A 202 -6.15 -17.14 2.99
CA ALA A 202 -7.25 -16.47 2.27
C ALA A 202 -7.55 -15.08 2.83
N LEU A 203 -7.45 -14.88 4.15
CA LEU A 203 -7.53 -13.56 4.78
C LEU A 203 -6.42 -12.63 4.28
N TRP A 204 -5.18 -13.14 4.20
CA TRP A 204 -4.06 -12.38 3.65
C TRP A 204 -4.28 -12.08 2.15
N ALA A 205 -4.66 -13.08 1.35
CA ALA A 205 -4.96 -12.92 -0.06
C ALA A 205 -6.05 -11.86 -0.33
N SER A 206 -7.13 -11.89 0.44
CA SER A 206 -8.23 -10.92 0.33
C SER A 206 -7.75 -9.49 0.55
N MET A 207 -6.87 -9.26 1.53
CA MET A 207 -6.34 -7.94 1.82
C MET A 207 -5.57 -7.35 0.63
N MET A 208 -4.91 -8.18 -0.17
CA MET A 208 -4.19 -7.76 -1.38
C MET A 208 -5.14 -7.41 -2.53
N CYS A 209 -6.39 -7.87 -2.51
CA CYS A 209 -7.40 -7.57 -3.52
C CYS A 209 -8.24 -6.33 -3.24
N SER A 210 -7.97 -5.60 -2.14
CA SER A 210 -8.77 -4.44 -1.73
C SER A 210 -8.82 -3.33 -2.78
N ASN A 211 -10.03 -2.81 -3.04
CA ASN A 211 -10.26 -1.63 -3.88
C ASN A 211 -10.10 -0.32 -3.09
N ARG A 212 -9.95 -0.39 -1.76
CA ARG A 212 -9.78 0.78 -0.87
C ARG A 212 -8.48 0.67 -0.09
N SER A 213 -7.63 1.68 -0.22
CA SER A 213 -6.41 1.85 0.55
C SER A 213 -6.31 3.26 1.12
N SER A 214 -5.72 3.43 2.30
CA SER A 214 -5.22 4.73 2.78
C SER A 214 -3.79 4.57 3.28
N ASP A 215 -2.92 5.53 2.98
CA ASP A 215 -1.55 5.58 3.47
C ASP A 215 -0.74 4.27 3.21
N GLY A 216 -1.04 3.59 2.08
CA GLY A 216 -0.41 2.32 1.70
C GLY A 216 -0.99 1.07 2.38
N TYR A 217 -1.96 1.22 3.28
CA TYR A 217 -2.64 0.11 3.97
C TYR A 217 -3.96 -0.27 3.32
N SER A 218 -4.22 -1.58 3.25
CA SER A 218 -5.51 -2.12 2.79
C SER A 218 -6.59 -1.99 3.86
N LYS A 219 -7.80 -1.54 3.48
CA LYS A 219 -8.95 -1.34 4.39
C LYS A 219 -10.06 -2.38 4.23
N LEU A 220 -9.81 -3.51 3.59
CA LEU A 220 -10.87 -4.49 3.32
C LEU A 220 -11.32 -5.21 4.61
N LEU A 221 -10.35 -5.73 5.36
CA LEU A 221 -10.55 -6.43 6.62
C LEU A 221 -9.92 -5.66 7.77
N ASN A 222 -10.51 -5.79 8.95
CA ASN A 222 -10.02 -5.19 10.18
C ASN A 222 -10.03 -6.20 11.33
N LYS A 223 -9.38 -5.84 12.46
CA LYS A 223 -9.25 -6.71 13.65
C LYS A 223 -10.59 -7.30 14.11
N SER A 224 -11.66 -6.51 14.07
CA SER A 224 -13.00 -6.95 14.45
C SER A 224 -13.54 -8.08 13.58
N ASP A 225 -13.13 -8.17 12.31
CA ASP A 225 -13.51 -9.29 11.45
C ASP A 225 -12.81 -10.59 11.88
N CYS A 226 -11.51 -10.52 12.18
CA CYS A 226 -10.76 -11.66 12.70
C CYS A 226 -11.35 -12.16 14.02
N GLU A 227 -11.80 -11.25 14.88
CA GLU A 227 -12.48 -11.61 16.13
C GLU A 227 -13.87 -12.24 15.91
N LYS A 228 -14.62 -11.83 14.88
CA LYS A 228 -15.89 -12.48 14.53
C LYS A 228 -15.72 -13.94 14.13
N LEU A 229 -14.66 -14.26 13.38
CA LEU A 229 -14.39 -15.64 12.94
C LEU A 229 -14.17 -16.60 14.12
N LYS A 230 -13.73 -16.09 15.27
CA LYS A 230 -13.51 -16.90 16.49
C LYS A 230 -14.82 -17.25 17.21
N ASN A 231 -15.93 -16.62 16.87
CA ASN A 231 -17.22 -16.87 17.51
C ASN A 231 -17.75 -18.26 17.10
N ALA A 232 -18.27 -19.02 18.07
CA ALA A 232 -18.88 -20.33 17.84
C ALA A 232 -19.98 -20.28 16.76
N ALA A 233 -20.71 -19.17 16.64
CA ALA A 233 -21.73 -18.97 15.61
C ALA A 233 -21.18 -19.03 14.17
N PHE A 234 -19.89 -18.70 13.98
CA PHE A 234 -19.22 -18.74 12.69
C PHE A 234 -18.44 -20.04 12.45
N LYS A 235 -18.34 -20.92 13.46
CA LYS A 235 -17.49 -22.13 13.41
C LYS A 235 -17.82 -23.01 12.21
N ALA A 236 -19.10 -23.30 11.98
CA ALA A 236 -19.53 -24.13 10.84
C ALA A 236 -19.14 -23.52 9.48
N GLN A 237 -19.33 -22.21 9.32
CA GLN A 237 -18.97 -21.51 8.08
C GLN A 237 -17.44 -21.45 7.87
N VAL A 238 -16.70 -21.25 8.96
CA VAL A 238 -15.24 -21.26 8.97
C VAL A 238 -14.68 -22.62 8.60
N ASP A 239 -15.26 -23.71 9.15
CA ASP A 239 -14.87 -25.08 8.81
C ASP A 239 -15.15 -25.40 7.34
N MET A 240 -16.33 -25.03 6.84
CA MET A 240 -16.67 -25.20 5.43
C MET A 240 -15.75 -24.40 4.51
N ALA A 241 -15.39 -23.16 4.89
CA ALA A 241 -14.48 -22.34 4.11
C ALA A 241 -13.06 -22.91 4.08
N GLU A 242 -12.55 -23.39 5.22
CA GLU A 242 -11.24 -24.06 5.28
C GLU A 242 -11.20 -25.30 4.38
N GLN A 243 -12.24 -26.15 4.47
CA GLN A 243 -12.32 -27.35 3.65
C GLN A 243 -12.41 -27.02 2.16
N ALA A 244 -13.27 -26.07 1.78
CA ALA A 244 -13.40 -25.65 0.38
C ALA A 244 -12.09 -25.07 -0.19
N LEU A 245 -11.30 -24.36 0.63
CA LEU A 245 -9.98 -23.86 0.24
C LEU A 245 -8.94 -24.99 0.13
N ALA A 246 -8.96 -25.96 1.03
CA ALA A 246 -8.08 -27.12 0.95
C ALA A 246 -8.36 -27.94 -0.32
N ASP A 247 -9.64 -28.22 -0.60
CA ASP A 247 -10.09 -28.93 -1.81
C ASP A 247 -9.72 -28.15 -3.07
N GLY A 248 -9.97 -26.83 -3.09
CA GLY A 248 -9.60 -25.95 -4.19
C GLY A 248 -8.09 -25.94 -4.44
N TRP A 249 -7.28 -25.98 -3.38
CA TRP A 249 -5.82 -26.09 -3.51
C TRP A 249 -5.40 -27.42 -4.14
N GLU A 250 -6.00 -28.54 -3.72
CA GLU A 250 -5.71 -29.85 -4.32
C GLU A 250 -6.09 -29.89 -5.82
N VAL A 251 -7.23 -29.29 -6.18
CA VAL A 251 -7.69 -29.19 -7.57
C VAL A 251 -6.69 -28.42 -8.45
N ILE A 252 -6.15 -27.28 -7.98
CA ILE A 252 -5.18 -26.54 -8.79
C ILE A 252 -3.84 -27.28 -8.94
N GLN A 253 -3.46 -28.12 -7.97
CA GLN A 253 -2.24 -28.93 -8.07
C GLN A 253 -2.39 -30.03 -9.13
N LYS A 254 -3.59 -30.60 -9.26
CA LYS A 254 -3.92 -31.67 -10.23
C LYS A 254 -4.28 -31.15 -11.63
N SER A 255 -4.66 -29.88 -11.74
CA SER A 255 -5.05 -29.26 -13.02
C SER A 255 -3.88 -29.18 -14.02
N THR A 256 -4.18 -29.22 -15.32
CA THR A 256 -3.22 -29.01 -16.42
C THR A 256 -3.14 -27.56 -16.89
N ALA A 257 -3.97 -26.67 -16.32
CA ALA A 257 -3.98 -25.25 -16.67
C ALA A 257 -2.63 -24.57 -16.41
N GLU A 258 -2.40 -23.42 -17.07
CA GLU A 258 -1.22 -22.59 -16.85
C GLU A 258 -1.11 -22.16 -15.37
N GLN A 259 0.12 -22.11 -14.86
CA GLN A 259 0.39 -21.76 -13.46
C GLN A 259 -0.20 -20.40 -13.07
N ALA A 260 -0.14 -19.40 -13.95
CA ALA A 260 -0.72 -18.08 -13.70
C ALA A 260 -2.24 -18.16 -13.51
N THR A 261 -2.93 -18.93 -14.36
CA THR A 261 -4.38 -19.14 -14.30
C THR A 261 -4.79 -19.89 -13.03
N LYS A 262 -4.06 -20.95 -12.66
CA LYS A 262 -4.27 -21.71 -11.43
C LYS A 262 -4.23 -20.83 -10.18
N LEU A 263 -3.15 -20.07 -10.03
CA LEU A 263 -2.93 -19.22 -8.85
C LEU A 263 -3.91 -18.04 -8.83
N ALA A 264 -4.26 -17.46 -9.98
CA ALA A 264 -5.26 -16.42 -10.07
C ALA A 264 -6.66 -16.92 -9.68
N ALA A 265 -7.07 -18.10 -10.18
CA ALA A 265 -8.34 -18.72 -9.84
C ALA A 265 -8.42 -19.04 -8.34
N PHE A 266 -7.36 -19.61 -7.76
CA PHE A 266 -7.31 -19.90 -6.33
C PHE A 266 -7.36 -18.62 -5.47
N GLY A 267 -6.65 -17.56 -5.85
CA GLY A 267 -6.73 -16.31 -5.10
C GLY A 267 -8.08 -15.59 -5.20
N ARG A 268 -8.82 -15.78 -6.30
CA ARG A 268 -10.23 -15.36 -6.40
C ARG A 268 -11.11 -16.18 -5.46
N LEU A 269 -10.94 -17.50 -5.41
CA LEU A 269 -11.63 -18.37 -4.46
C LEU A 269 -11.39 -17.91 -3.01
N CYS A 270 -10.13 -17.66 -2.62
CA CYS A 270 -9.75 -17.09 -1.33
C CYS A 270 -10.51 -15.81 -0.99
N THR A 271 -10.56 -14.87 -1.93
CA THR A 271 -11.21 -13.57 -1.74
C THR A 271 -12.73 -13.72 -1.60
N ARG A 272 -13.37 -14.51 -2.47
CA ARG A 272 -14.81 -14.73 -2.45
C ARG A 272 -15.27 -15.39 -1.15
N LEU A 273 -14.61 -16.49 -0.74
CA LEU A 273 -14.95 -17.20 0.49
C LEU A 273 -14.78 -16.33 1.73
N THR A 274 -13.66 -15.59 1.82
CA THR A 274 -13.40 -14.69 2.96
C THR A 274 -14.48 -13.62 3.09
N LEU A 275 -14.84 -12.98 1.97
CA LEU A 275 -15.86 -11.92 1.98
C LEU A 275 -17.26 -12.47 2.24
N HIS A 276 -17.58 -13.67 1.75
CA HIS A 276 -18.86 -14.32 2.00
C HIS A 276 -19.03 -14.68 3.49
N VAL A 277 -18.03 -15.33 4.11
CA VAL A 277 -18.06 -15.68 5.54
C VAL A 277 -18.18 -14.43 6.41
N LEU A 278 -17.51 -13.34 6.05
CA LEU A 278 -17.56 -12.07 6.79
C LEU A 278 -18.75 -11.17 6.43
N LYS A 279 -19.59 -11.58 5.46
CA LYS A 279 -20.70 -10.79 4.91
C LYS A 279 -20.27 -9.40 4.42
N LYS A 280 -19.11 -9.34 3.77
CA LYS A 280 -18.45 -8.11 3.27
C LYS A 280 -18.34 -8.05 1.75
N GLU A 281 -19.10 -8.85 1.01
CA GLU A 281 -19.03 -8.96 -0.46
C GLU A 281 -19.12 -7.60 -1.19
N LYS A 282 -19.96 -6.68 -0.70
CA LYS A 282 -20.10 -5.31 -1.22
C LYS A 282 -18.79 -4.49 -1.21
N HIS A 283 -17.81 -4.87 -0.39
CA HIS A 283 -16.51 -4.20 -0.27
C HIS A 283 -15.44 -4.84 -1.16
N GLY A 284 -15.73 -6.00 -1.74
CA GLY A 284 -14.85 -6.69 -2.67
C GLY A 284 -14.94 -6.15 -4.10
N ARG A 285 -14.31 -6.88 -5.02
CA ARG A 285 -14.36 -6.60 -6.46
C ARG A 285 -15.64 -7.08 -7.14
N GLU A 286 -16.40 -7.94 -6.47
CA GLU A 286 -17.65 -8.54 -6.95
C GLU A 286 -18.80 -8.09 -6.04
N PRO A 287 -19.28 -6.83 -6.20
CA PRO A 287 -20.21 -6.20 -5.25
C PRO A 287 -21.61 -6.82 -5.25
N ALA A 288 -21.97 -7.58 -6.30
CA ALA A 288 -23.20 -8.37 -6.36
C ALA A 288 -23.21 -9.54 -5.35
N GLY A 289 -22.05 -9.92 -4.81
CA GLY A 289 -21.90 -11.00 -3.84
C GLY A 289 -22.22 -12.38 -4.40
N HIS A 290 -22.29 -13.37 -3.51
CA HIS A 290 -22.53 -14.76 -3.86
C HIS A 290 -23.58 -15.38 -2.96
N GLU A 291 -24.50 -16.14 -3.56
CA GLU A 291 -25.62 -16.75 -2.84
C GLU A 291 -25.17 -17.82 -1.83
N SER A 292 -24.11 -18.57 -2.16
CA SER A 292 -23.61 -19.66 -1.32
C SER A 292 -22.13 -20.00 -1.57
N ILE A 293 -21.53 -20.72 -0.63
CA ILE A 293 -20.20 -21.32 -0.78
C ILE A 293 -20.16 -22.25 -2.01
N SER A 294 -21.22 -23.02 -2.27
CA SER A 294 -21.30 -23.89 -3.45
C SER A 294 -21.25 -23.10 -4.76
N ALA A 295 -21.95 -21.96 -4.84
CA ALA A 295 -21.88 -21.08 -6.01
C ALA A 295 -20.47 -20.52 -6.22
N ILE A 296 -19.75 -20.19 -5.14
CA ILE A 296 -18.35 -19.76 -5.21
C ILE A 296 -17.45 -20.86 -5.77
N CYS A 297 -17.64 -22.12 -5.35
CA CYS A 297 -16.88 -23.26 -5.88
C CYS A 297 -17.14 -23.50 -7.37
N ILE A 298 -18.38 -23.31 -7.84
CA ILE A 298 -18.71 -23.38 -9.28
C ILE A 298 -17.98 -22.29 -10.06
N LEU A 299 -17.96 -21.05 -9.56
CA LEU A 299 -17.22 -19.96 -10.17
C LEU A 299 -15.71 -20.22 -10.21
N PHE A 300 -15.16 -20.85 -9.16
CA PHE A 300 -13.76 -21.27 -9.15
C PHE A 300 -13.46 -22.31 -10.25
N ALA A 301 -14.33 -23.30 -10.46
CA ALA A 301 -14.16 -24.27 -11.54
C ALA A 301 -14.20 -23.58 -12.93
N ALA A 302 -15.11 -22.62 -13.12
CA ALA A 302 -15.19 -21.82 -14.34
C ALA A 302 -13.94 -20.93 -14.55
N ASP A 303 -13.41 -20.33 -13.47
CA ASP A 303 -12.18 -19.56 -13.49
C ASP A 303 -10.97 -20.41 -13.91
N LEU A 304 -10.90 -21.64 -13.42
CA LEU A 304 -9.83 -22.58 -13.76
C LEU A 304 -9.91 -23.08 -15.21
N ALA A 305 -11.13 -23.15 -15.77
CA ALA A 305 -11.37 -23.46 -17.17
C ALA A 305 -11.05 -22.29 -18.14
N GLY A 306 -10.56 -21.15 -17.62
CA GLY A 306 -10.15 -19.99 -18.41
C GLY A 306 -11.24 -18.93 -18.61
N GLY A 307 -12.37 -19.04 -17.91
CA GLY A 307 -13.53 -18.16 -18.08
C GLY A 307 -13.33 -16.70 -17.63
N ALA A 308 -12.31 -16.38 -16.83
CA ALA A 308 -12.04 -15.00 -16.43
C ALA A 308 -10.56 -14.63 -16.56
N LYS A 309 -10.28 -13.74 -17.53
CA LYS A 309 -9.00 -13.04 -17.63
C LYS A 309 -8.79 -12.20 -16.36
N PRO A 310 -7.56 -12.13 -15.83
CA PRO A 310 -7.25 -11.26 -14.71
C PRO A 310 -7.63 -9.83 -15.09
N SER A 311 -8.47 -9.20 -14.27
CA SER A 311 -8.62 -7.74 -14.27
C SER A 311 -7.31 -7.17 -13.74
N VAL A 312 -6.33 -7.05 -14.64
CA VAL A 312 -5.11 -6.28 -14.45
C VAL A 312 -5.54 -4.87 -14.08
N ARG A 313 -4.94 -4.33 -13.03
CA ARG A 313 -5.11 -2.95 -12.60
C ARG A 313 -4.75 -2.03 -13.77
N LYS A 314 -5.76 -1.59 -14.54
CA LYS A 314 -5.70 -0.27 -15.15
C LYS A 314 -5.84 0.70 -14.00
N GLU A 315 -4.90 1.62 -13.86
CA GLU A 315 -5.11 2.80 -13.04
C GLU A 315 -6.48 3.40 -13.41
N GLU A 316 -7.39 3.48 -12.44
CA GLU A 316 -8.68 4.10 -12.68
C GLU A 316 -8.50 5.61 -12.80
N ALA A 317 -8.61 6.11 -14.02
CA ALA A 317 -9.12 7.44 -14.26
C ALA A 317 -10.66 7.43 -14.19
N LYS A 318 -11.20 7.90 -13.05
CA LYS A 318 -12.55 8.54 -12.89
C LYS A 318 -13.81 7.70 -13.30
N PRO A 319 -15.02 8.10 -12.85
CA PRO A 319 -16.11 7.19 -12.48
C PRO A 319 -16.89 6.60 -13.66
N THR A 320 -17.44 5.40 -13.44
CA THR A 320 -18.31 4.62 -14.33
C THR A 320 -19.56 5.39 -14.75
N VAL A 321 -19.83 5.44 -16.05
CA VAL A 321 -21.10 5.91 -16.64
C VAL A 321 -21.89 4.66 -17.05
N GLU A 322 -23.15 4.56 -16.62
CA GLU A 322 -24.09 3.54 -17.10
C GLU A 322 -24.30 3.68 -18.62
N LEU A 323 -24.09 2.60 -19.37
CA LEU A 323 -24.24 2.57 -20.82
C LEU A 323 -25.66 2.13 -21.19
N GLU A 324 -26.49 3.08 -21.60
CA GLU A 324 -27.77 2.82 -22.27
C GLU A 324 -27.54 2.65 -23.78
N VAL A 325 -28.16 1.63 -24.38
CA VAL A 325 -28.13 1.43 -25.84
C VAL A 325 -29.05 2.45 -26.50
N LYS A 326 -28.47 3.42 -27.24
CA LYS A 326 -29.23 4.43 -28.01
C LYS A 326 -29.02 4.26 -29.52
N ASN A 327 -30.10 4.43 -30.28
CA ASN A 327 -30.12 4.28 -31.74
C ASN A 327 -29.48 5.51 -32.43
N VAL A 328 -28.20 5.38 -32.77
CA VAL A 328 -27.35 6.44 -33.35
C VAL A 328 -27.88 6.98 -34.69
N LEU A 329 -28.70 6.21 -35.41
CA LEU A 329 -29.22 6.58 -36.73
C LEU A 329 -30.39 7.58 -36.68
N ALA A 330 -31.03 7.75 -35.52
CA ALA A 330 -32.14 8.68 -35.30
C ALA A 330 -31.75 9.90 -34.45
N SER A 331 -30.49 10.01 -34.02
CA SER A 331 -30.03 11.06 -33.10
C SER A 331 -29.74 12.38 -33.80
N THR A 332 -30.03 13.49 -33.10
CA THR A 332 -29.71 14.84 -33.57
C THR A 332 -28.20 15.11 -33.51
N PRO A 333 -27.65 16.08 -34.29
CA PRO A 333 -26.23 16.41 -34.26
C PRO A 333 -25.69 16.77 -32.86
N ALA A 334 -26.52 17.39 -32.01
CA ALA A 334 -26.18 17.70 -30.62
C ALA A 334 -26.05 16.43 -29.76
N GLU A 335 -26.94 15.45 -29.95
CA GLU A 335 -26.88 14.17 -29.25
C GLU A 335 -25.67 13.34 -29.69
N LEU A 336 -25.34 13.36 -30.99
CA LEU A 336 -24.14 12.73 -31.52
C LEU A 336 -22.85 13.36 -30.96
N ALA A 337 -22.80 14.69 -30.84
CA ALA A 337 -21.65 15.39 -30.27
C ALA A 337 -21.46 15.11 -28.77
N LEU A 338 -22.55 14.98 -28.00
CA LEU A 338 -22.51 14.59 -26.59
C LEU A 338 -22.16 13.11 -26.40
N LEU A 339 -22.61 12.23 -27.31
CA LEU A 339 -22.19 10.82 -27.35
C LEU A 339 -20.69 10.66 -27.65
N GLN A 340 -20.14 11.51 -28.53
CA GLN A 340 -18.70 11.54 -28.83
C GLN A 340 -17.85 12.13 -27.69
N ASN A 341 -18.45 12.91 -26.78
CA ASN A 341 -17.79 13.53 -25.63
C ASN A 341 -18.46 13.10 -24.31
N PRO A 342 -18.35 11.81 -23.91
CA PRO A 342 -19.10 11.24 -22.77
C PRO A 342 -18.73 11.86 -21.41
N HIS A 343 -17.62 12.60 -21.34
CA HIS A 343 -17.21 13.36 -20.17
C HIS A 343 -18.04 14.64 -19.97
N VAL A 344 -18.81 15.11 -20.96
CA VAL A 344 -19.61 16.34 -20.90
C VAL A 344 -21.09 16.02 -20.69
N LYS A 345 -21.55 16.13 -19.44
CA LYS A 345 -22.93 15.98 -18.98
C LYS A 345 -23.53 17.30 -18.49
N GLN A 346 -24.79 17.53 -18.84
CA GLN A 346 -25.57 18.71 -18.44
C GLN A 346 -25.64 18.83 -16.91
N GLY A 347 -25.52 20.05 -16.39
CA GLY A 347 -25.53 20.34 -14.95
C GLY A 347 -24.24 20.04 -14.19
N GLN A 348 -23.21 19.49 -14.84
CA GLN A 348 -21.90 19.25 -14.21
C GLN A 348 -20.94 20.45 -14.34
N LEU A 349 -19.90 20.43 -13.52
CA LEU A 349 -18.88 21.49 -13.42
C LEU A 349 -17.63 21.13 -14.21
N TYR A 350 -17.06 22.12 -14.90
CA TYR A 350 -15.91 21.96 -15.78
C TYR A 350 -14.90 23.08 -15.65
N THR A 351 -13.67 22.79 -16.04
CA THR A 351 -12.56 23.75 -16.15
C THR A 351 -11.87 23.57 -17.49
N CYS A 352 -11.56 24.68 -18.17
CA CYS A 352 -10.74 24.71 -19.37
C CYS A 352 -9.56 25.67 -19.14
N SER A 353 -8.45 25.13 -18.62
CA SER A 353 -7.29 25.94 -18.22
C SER A 353 -6.56 26.62 -19.39
N LYS A 354 -6.72 26.11 -20.62
CA LYS A 354 -6.02 26.63 -21.81
C LYS A 354 -6.66 27.91 -22.37
N GLU A 355 -7.98 27.92 -22.53
CA GLU A 355 -8.70 29.08 -23.11
C GLU A 355 -9.37 29.97 -22.04
N HIS A 356 -9.76 29.42 -20.88
CA HIS A 356 -10.60 30.12 -19.89
C HIS A 356 -10.01 30.15 -18.47
N GLY A 357 -8.74 29.77 -18.31
CA GLY A 357 -8.02 29.81 -17.03
C GLY A 357 -8.63 28.91 -15.93
N ASN A 358 -8.42 29.28 -14.67
CA ASN A 358 -8.89 28.51 -13.49
C ASN A 358 -10.37 28.78 -13.13
N LYS A 359 -11.21 29.19 -14.08
CA LYS A 359 -12.65 29.41 -13.87
C LYS A 359 -13.40 28.08 -13.86
N ILE A 360 -14.38 27.96 -12.95
CA ILE A 360 -15.28 26.81 -12.85
C ILE A 360 -16.59 27.15 -13.57
N TRP A 361 -16.93 26.36 -14.59
CA TRP A 361 -18.10 26.58 -15.43
C TRP A 361 -19.12 25.45 -15.27
N THR A 362 -20.40 25.81 -15.24
CA THR A 362 -21.54 24.90 -15.23
C THR A 362 -22.07 24.74 -16.65
N PHE A 363 -22.22 23.49 -17.11
CA PHE A 363 -22.87 23.22 -18.40
C PHE A 363 -24.40 23.38 -18.26
N LEU A 364 -25.00 24.31 -19.01
CA LEU A 364 -26.43 24.62 -18.95
C LEU A 364 -27.26 23.84 -19.98
N ASN A 365 -27.04 24.06 -21.28
CA ASN A 365 -27.82 23.44 -22.37
C ASN A 365 -27.05 23.41 -23.71
N SER A 366 -27.47 22.54 -24.62
CA SER A 366 -26.91 22.40 -25.97
C SER A 366 -27.88 22.94 -27.03
N SER A 367 -27.37 23.72 -27.97
CA SER A 367 -28.05 24.16 -29.20
C SER A 367 -27.70 23.22 -30.37
N ALA A 368 -28.20 23.51 -31.58
CA ALA A 368 -27.99 22.66 -32.77
C ALA A 368 -26.50 22.45 -33.15
N SER A 369 -25.61 23.37 -32.80
CA SER A 369 -24.17 23.31 -33.16
C SER A 369 -23.19 23.71 -32.04
N LYS A 370 -23.67 24.17 -30.88
CA LYS A 370 -22.84 24.73 -29.78
C LYS A 370 -23.38 24.35 -28.39
N VAL A 371 -22.51 24.37 -27.39
CA VAL A 371 -22.79 24.08 -25.98
C VAL A 371 -22.62 25.34 -25.14
N LYS A 372 -23.58 25.64 -24.26
CA LYS A 372 -23.55 26.83 -23.40
C LYS A 372 -23.04 26.52 -21.99
N PHE A 373 -21.99 27.21 -21.57
CA PHE A 373 -21.41 27.15 -20.23
C PHE A 373 -21.62 28.46 -19.48
N SER A 374 -21.79 28.40 -18.15
CA SER A 374 -21.90 29.59 -17.29
C SER A 374 -20.96 29.53 -16.09
N HIS A 375 -20.29 30.63 -15.78
CA HIS A 375 -19.41 30.78 -14.62
C HIS A 375 -19.96 31.86 -13.69
N GLN A 376 -20.11 31.53 -12.41
CA GLN A 376 -20.44 32.52 -11.37
C GLN A 376 -19.17 32.88 -10.59
N PRO A 377 -18.59 34.07 -10.78
CA PRO A 377 -17.49 34.55 -9.95
C PRO A 377 -17.99 34.90 -8.54
N VAL A 378 -17.10 34.77 -7.54
CA VAL A 378 -17.36 35.17 -6.14
C VAL A 378 -17.72 36.65 -6.06
N PHE A 379 -17.05 37.46 -6.89
CA PHE A 379 -17.22 38.89 -6.97
C PHE A 379 -17.54 39.23 -8.44
N GLY A 380 -18.82 39.43 -8.74
CA GLY A 380 -19.27 39.88 -10.07
C GLY A 380 -20.53 39.18 -10.59
N PRO A 381 -21.03 39.62 -11.76
CA PRO A 381 -22.16 39.01 -12.44
C PRO A 381 -21.78 37.68 -13.11
N ALA A 382 -22.79 36.85 -13.41
CA ALA A 382 -22.61 35.57 -14.10
C ALA A 382 -22.06 35.79 -15.52
N GLU A 383 -21.02 35.05 -15.89
CA GLU A 383 -20.50 34.98 -17.25
C GLU A 383 -21.13 33.77 -17.97
N SER A 384 -21.42 33.90 -19.27
CA SER A 384 -21.89 32.79 -20.12
C SER A 384 -21.13 32.76 -21.43
N ILE A 385 -20.72 31.57 -21.86
CA ILE A 385 -19.99 31.35 -23.12
C ILE A 385 -20.62 30.21 -23.92
N GLU A 386 -20.47 30.27 -25.24
CA GLU A 386 -20.87 29.21 -26.16
C GLU A 386 -19.64 28.57 -26.80
N VAL A 387 -19.55 27.25 -26.72
CA VAL A 387 -18.39 26.46 -27.14
C VAL A 387 -18.80 25.51 -28.25
N GLU A 388 -18.03 25.48 -29.33
CA GLU A 388 -18.23 24.57 -30.46
C GLU A 388 -17.91 23.12 -30.09
N PHE A 389 -18.60 22.16 -30.72
CA PHE A 389 -18.46 20.74 -30.38
C PHE A 389 -17.02 20.20 -30.52
N GLU A 390 -16.22 20.74 -31.43
CA GLU A 390 -14.83 20.32 -31.63
C GLU A 390 -13.92 20.65 -30.43
N LYS A 391 -14.22 21.75 -29.72
CA LYS A 391 -13.44 22.25 -28.59
C LYS A 391 -13.81 21.60 -27.26
N LEU A 392 -14.87 20.79 -27.21
CA LEU A 392 -15.31 20.10 -25.98
C LEU A 392 -14.31 19.09 -25.42
N LYS A 393 -13.35 18.62 -26.24
CA LYS A 393 -12.26 17.74 -25.81
C LYS A 393 -11.33 18.39 -24.79
N GLU A 394 -11.26 19.72 -24.77
CA GLU A 394 -10.36 20.47 -23.88
C GLU A 394 -10.93 20.71 -22.48
N TRP A 395 -12.23 20.44 -22.31
CA TRP A 395 -12.98 20.69 -21.08
C TRP A 395 -12.86 19.51 -20.11
N LYS A 396 -12.41 19.77 -18.88
CA LYS A 396 -12.18 18.74 -17.84
C LYS A 396 -13.18 18.85 -16.69
N VAL A 397 -13.73 17.72 -16.23
CA VAL A 397 -14.69 17.67 -15.10
C VAL A 397 -14.03 18.10 -13.78
N CYS A 398 -14.64 19.08 -13.12
CA CYS A 398 -14.28 19.58 -11.80
C CYS A 398 -15.18 18.96 -10.72
N LYS A 399 -14.59 18.47 -9.62
CA LYS A 399 -15.31 17.92 -8.46
C LYS A 399 -15.44 18.91 -7.30
N SER A 400 -14.75 20.04 -7.38
CA SER A 400 -14.76 21.07 -6.34
C SER A 400 -16.01 21.93 -6.51
N ALA A 401 -16.68 22.24 -5.39
CA ALA A 401 -17.77 23.20 -5.40
C ALA A 401 -17.25 24.57 -5.87
N PRO A 402 -18.08 25.35 -6.59
CA PRO A 402 -17.73 26.73 -6.92
C PRO A 402 -17.48 27.51 -5.62
N PRO A 403 -16.49 28.40 -5.58
CA PRO A 403 -16.22 29.19 -4.39
C PRO A 403 -17.45 30.05 -4.05
N GLU A 404 -17.91 29.99 -2.80
CA GLU A 404 -19.06 30.74 -2.31
C GLU A 404 -18.61 31.73 -1.22
N LYS A 405 -19.26 32.91 -1.16
CA LYS A 405 -19.02 33.85 -0.07
C LYS A 405 -19.57 33.28 1.24
N CYS A 406 -18.69 33.12 2.23
CA CYS A 406 -19.13 32.83 3.59
C CYS A 406 -19.99 34.00 4.11
N HIS A 407 -21.10 33.67 4.78
CA HIS A 407 -21.97 34.68 5.39
C HIS A 407 -21.18 35.50 6.43
N HIS A 408 -21.21 36.82 6.32
CA HIS A 408 -20.41 37.74 7.14
C HIS A 408 -20.54 37.49 8.66
N LEU A 409 -21.75 37.19 9.15
CA LEU A 409 -21.96 36.85 10.57
C LEU A 409 -21.28 35.55 11.00
N LYS A 410 -21.24 34.53 10.13
CA LYS A 410 -20.55 33.26 10.42
C LYS A 410 -19.04 33.47 10.39
N ALA A 411 -18.54 34.25 9.43
CA ALA A 411 -17.12 34.60 9.39
C ALA A 411 -16.68 35.32 10.67
N LEU A 412 -17.44 36.32 11.12
CA LEU A 412 -17.17 37.03 12.38
C LEU A 412 -17.17 36.12 13.61
N ALA A 413 -18.11 35.17 13.69
CA ALA A 413 -18.17 34.20 14.80
C ALA A 413 -16.96 33.26 14.87
N HIS A 414 -16.29 33.01 13.73
CA HIS A 414 -15.11 32.15 13.64
C HIS A 414 -13.77 32.91 13.69
N MET A 415 -13.80 34.25 13.59
CA MET A 415 -12.58 35.04 13.76
C MET A 415 -12.16 35.06 15.23
N ALA A 416 -10.91 34.64 15.48
CA ALA A 416 -10.35 34.44 16.82
C ALA A 416 -10.40 35.66 17.74
N VAL A 417 -10.52 36.86 17.16
CA VAL A 417 -10.43 38.15 17.86
C VAL A 417 -11.76 38.54 18.53
N ALA A 418 -12.91 38.04 18.07
CA ALA A 418 -14.21 38.58 18.48
C ALA A 418 -14.85 37.89 19.70
N ASN A 419 -14.45 36.66 20.08
CA ASN A 419 -15.26 35.88 21.04
C ASN A 419 -14.51 34.88 21.94
N GLY A 420 -13.21 35.04 22.15
CA GLY A 420 -12.48 34.18 23.09
C GLY A 420 -12.57 32.70 22.71
N SER A 421 -12.09 32.36 21.50
CA SER A 421 -12.11 30.99 20.98
C SER A 421 -11.65 29.99 22.04
N ALA A 422 -12.57 29.09 22.43
CA ALA A 422 -12.31 28.08 23.45
C ALA A 422 -11.11 27.19 23.08
N ILE A 423 -10.85 27.01 21.79
CA ILE A 423 -9.71 26.27 21.27
C ILE A 423 -8.41 27.03 21.56
N VAL A 424 -8.36 28.34 21.28
CA VAL A 424 -7.19 29.18 21.55
C VAL A 424 -6.92 29.26 23.05
N ALA A 425 -7.96 29.48 23.85
CA ALA A 425 -7.82 29.50 25.32
C ALA A 425 -7.33 28.16 25.88
N LEU A 426 -7.78 27.04 25.30
CA LEU A 426 -7.34 25.70 25.71
C LEU A 426 -5.87 25.44 25.34
N GLU A 427 -5.44 25.82 24.14
CA GLU A 427 -4.05 25.70 23.70
C GLU A 427 -3.12 26.61 24.52
N LEU A 428 -3.54 27.83 24.86
CA LEU A 428 -2.79 28.69 25.77
C LEU A 428 -2.61 28.05 27.16
N ARG A 429 -3.65 27.41 27.71
CA ARG A 429 -3.55 26.66 28.98
C ARG A 429 -2.61 25.47 28.87
N LYS A 430 -2.68 24.71 27.77
CA LYS A 430 -1.76 23.60 27.50
C LYS A 430 -0.31 24.08 27.44
N ALA A 431 -0.06 25.15 26.70
CA ALA A 431 1.26 25.77 26.58
C ALA A 431 1.78 26.23 27.95
N HIS A 432 0.92 26.80 28.80
CA HIS A 432 1.28 27.16 30.17
C HIS A 432 1.71 25.94 31.00
N VAL A 433 0.93 24.86 30.98
CA VAL A 433 1.28 23.62 31.69
C VAL A 433 2.61 23.04 31.17
N GLN A 434 2.79 23.00 29.84
CA GLN A 434 4.02 22.52 29.21
C GLN A 434 5.23 23.35 29.65
N LYS A 435 5.11 24.69 29.60
CA LYS A 435 6.18 25.60 30.01
C LYS A 435 6.54 25.39 31.47
N THR A 436 5.56 25.33 32.36
CA THR A 436 5.79 25.15 33.79
C THR A 436 6.46 23.82 34.09
N LEU A 437 6.04 22.72 33.44
CA LEU A 437 6.68 21.42 33.62
C LEU A 437 8.16 21.46 33.22
N LEU A 438 8.46 22.03 32.05
CA LEU A 438 9.83 22.12 31.55
C LEU A 438 10.69 23.06 32.40
N GLN A 439 10.12 24.18 32.86
CA GLN A 439 10.83 25.11 33.74
C GLN A 439 11.23 24.44 35.05
N VAL A 440 10.34 23.64 35.66
CA VAL A 440 10.67 22.87 36.86
C VAL A 440 11.80 21.86 36.60
N CYS A 441 11.84 21.23 35.42
CA CYS A 441 12.93 20.32 35.05
C CYS A 441 14.27 21.04 34.92
N VAL A 442 14.27 22.28 34.42
CA VAL A 442 15.47 23.12 34.31
C VAL A 442 15.91 23.65 35.67
N ASP A 443 14.98 24.19 36.47
CA ASP A 443 15.26 24.81 37.77
C ASP A 443 15.74 23.79 38.82
N GLN A 444 15.30 22.53 38.69
CA GLN A 444 15.65 21.42 39.60
C GLN A 444 16.64 20.44 38.95
N MET A 445 17.39 20.89 37.95
CA MET A 445 18.37 20.05 37.26
C MET A 445 19.46 19.59 38.23
N VAL A 446 19.71 18.28 38.23
CA VAL A 446 20.73 17.65 39.08
C VAL A 446 22.01 17.48 38.27
N GLY A 447 23.15 17.83 38.87
CA GLY A 447 24.45 17.81 38.20
C GLY A 447 25.08 16.41 38.10
N PRO A 448 26.10 16.25 37.24
CA PRO A 448 26.86 15.00 37.08
C PRO A 448 27.56 14.53 38.37
N GLU A 449 27.75 15.42 39.35
CA GLU A 449 28.30 15.14 40.68
C GLU A 449 27.33 14.39 41.60
N ASP A 450 26.04 14.37 41.28
CA ASP A 450 24.99 13.81 42.14
C ASP A 450 24.35 12.55 41.52
N VAL A 451 24.22 12.50 40.18
CA VAL A 451 23.68 11.35 39.46
C VAL A 451 24.55 10.91 38.28
N ALA A 452 24.63 9.60 38.05
CA ALA A 452 25.33 8.99 36.93
C ALA A 452 24.39 8.09 36.11
N PHE A 453 24.61 8.06 34.80
CA PHE A 453 23.85 7.24 33.87
C PHE A 453 24.71 6.08 33.36
N SER A 454 24.09 4.93 33.17
CA SER A 454 24.71 3.75 32.60
C SER A 454 24.01 3.36 31.31
N ASN A 455 24.76 2.83 30.33
CA ASN A 455 24.22 2.46 29.02
C ASN A 455 23.87 0.97 28.92
N ARG A 456 24.35 0.15 29.86
CA ARG A 456 24.27 -1.32 29.84
C ARG A 456 24.34 -1.89 31.26
N PRO A 457 23.21 -2.09 31.96
CA PRO A 457 21.84 -1.71 31.59
C PRO A 457 21.58 -0.20 31.65
N ASN A 458 20.47 0.28 31.07
CA ASN A 458 20.07 1.69 31.13
C ASN A 458 19.51 2.06 32.50
N LEU A 459 20.38 2.47 33.43
CA LEU A 459 20.00 2.85 34.80
C LEU A 459 20.57 4.20 35.21
N VAL A 460 19.87 4.86 36.14
CA VAL A 460 20.30 6.06 36.85
C VAL A 460 20.80 5.66 38.23
N TRP A 461 21.97 6.16 38.60
CA TRP A 461 22.66 5.89 39.86
C TRP A 461 22.88 7.18 40.63
N SER A 462 22.80 7.14 41.95
CA SER A 462 23.30 8.24 42.78
C SER A 462 24.81 8.11 42.95
N VAL A 463 25.56 9.17 42.68
CA VAL A 463 27.02 9.20 42.87
C VAL A 463 27.40 9.35 44.34
N LYS A 464 26.55 10.03 45.12
CA LYS A 464 26.72 10.24 46.57
C LYS A 464 25.69 9.44 47.35
N LYS A 465 25.95 9.21 48.65
CA LYS A 465 24.95 8.65 49.57
C LYS A 465 23.83 9.67 49.79
N VAL A 466 22.69 9.43 49.14
CA VAL A 466 21.49 10.26 49.29
C VAL A 466 20.57 9.67 50.36
N LYS A 467 20.06 10.52 51.27
CA LYS A 467 19.08 10.10 52.27
C LYS A 467 17.77 9.68 51.58
N LYS A 468 17.08 8.67 52.12
CA LYS A 468 15.80 8.19 51.59
C LYS A 468 14.80 9.36 51.48
N GLY A 469 14.29 9.60 50.28
CA GLY A 469 13.34 10.69 49.98
C GLY A 469 13.94 12.04 49.61
N ALA A 470 15.28 12.19 49.63
CA ALA A 470 15.93 13.43 49.21
C ALA A 470 16.02 13.57 47.68
N LEU A 471 16.06 12.46 46.92
CA LEU A 471 15.93 12.48 45.46
C LEU A 471 14.48 12.21 45.06
N LYS A 472 13.89 13.12 44.28
CA LYS A 472 12.54 12.96 43.71
C LYS A 472 12.65 12.98 42.18
N LEU A 473 12.02 12.00 41.53
CA LEU A 473 11.95 11.94 40.08
C LEU A 473 10.65 12.60 39.61
N PHE A 474 10.80 13.60 38.74
CA PHE A 474 9.67 14.25 38.08
C PHE A 474 9.55 13.73 36.64
N PRO A 475 8.33 13.47 36.14
CA PRO A 475 8.13 13.03 34.77
C PRO A 475 8.38 14.20 33.81
N ALA A 476 9.39 14.11 32.95
CA ALA A 476 9.63 15.06 31.87
C ALA A 476 8.99 14.57 30.57
N GLY A 477 8.36 15.48 29.80
CA GLY A 477 7.67 15.08 28.58
C GLY A 477 6.74 16.13 27.97
N THR A 478 5.97 15.70 26.97
CA THR A 478 4.90 16.50 26.36
C THR A 478 3.57 16.28 27.09
N VAL A 479 2.75 17.33 27.17
CA VAL A 479 1.45 17.28 27.86
C VAL A 479 0.28 17.25 26.90
N THR A 480 -0.68 16.34 27.15
CA THR A 480 -1.91 16.21 26.35
C THR A 480 -3.13 16.19 27.26
N LYS A 481 -4.17 16.95 26.92
CA LYS A 481 -5.42 16.94 27.69
C LYS A 481 -6.14 15.60 27.53
N VAL A 482 -6.51 14.99 28.65
CA VAL A 482 -7.29 13.75 28.68
C VAL A 482 -8.78 14.10 28.58
N LYS A 483 -9.51 13.38 27.73
CA LYS A 483 -10.98 13.53 27.59
C LYS A 483 -11.75 12.68 28.62
N ASP A 484 -11.17 11.56 29.06
CA ASP A 484 -11.78 10.55 29.94
C ASP A 484 -11.13 10.51 31.34
N THR A 485 -11.63 9.63 32.21
CA THR A 485 -11.08 9.42 33.57
C THR A 485 -9.60 9.02 33.52
N PRO A 486 -8.73 9.55 34.41
CA PRO A 486 -7.34 9.15 34.49
C PRO A 486 -7.18 7.63 34.63
N VAL A 487 -6.26 7.04 33.86
CA VAL A 487 -5.97 5.61 33.85
C VAL A 487 -4.86 5.33 34.88
N GLY A 488 -5.02 4.29 35.70
CA GLY A 488 -4.00 3.88 36.66
C GLY A 488 -2.64 3.58 36.00
N GLY A 489 -1.54 3.99 36.65
CA GLY A 489 -0.18 3.74 36.17
C GLY A 489 0.40 4.80 35.21
N LYS A 490 -0.29 5.93 34.98
CA LYS A 490 0.22 7.05 34.19
C LYS A 490 0.39 8.32 35.03
N HIS A 491 1.26 9.23 34.59
CA HIS A 491 1.50 10.50 35.26
C HIS A 491 0.63 11.61 34.68
N TYR A 492 -0.07 12.33 35.56
CA TYR A 492 -0.96 13.42 35.19
C TYR A 492 -0.64 14.67 35.98
N ILE A 493 -0.71 15.82 35.32
CA ILE A 493 -0.71 17.13 35.96
C ILE A 493 -2.16 17.60 36.04
N LYS A 494 -2.62 17.95 37.24
CA LYS A 494 -3.95 18.55 37.45
C LYS A 494 -3.81 20.06 37.43
N ALA A 495 -4.29 20.70 36.37
CA ALA A 495 -4.22 22.16 36.21
C ALA A 495 -5.40 22.66 35.37
N PHE A 496 -5.88 23.87 35.68
CA PHE A 496 -7.00 24.51 34.95
C PHE A 496 -8.27 23.65 34.87
N GLY A 497 -8.56 22.86 35.92
CA GLY A 497 -9.71 21.95 35.95
C GLY A 497 -9.61 20.75 35.01
N HIS A 498 -8.42 20.46 34.47
CA HIS A 498 -8.16 19.36 33.55
C HIS A 498 -7.03 18.46 34.04
N HIS A 499 -7.05 17.21 33.58
CA HIS A 499 -5.94 16.27 33.71
C HIS A 499 -5.13 16.28 32.43
N TRP A 500 -3.84 16.60 32.57
CA TRP A 500 -2.87 16.64 31.49
C TRP A 500 -1.98 15.43 31.61
N LEU A 501 -2.11 14.48 30.68
CA LEU A 501 -1.24 13.31 30.61
C LEU A 501 0.16 13.76 30.21
N VAL A 502 1.18 13.37 30.98
CA VAL A 502 2.58 13.57 30.64
C VAL A 502 3.06 12.36 29.84
N GLN A 503 3.48 12.59 28.61
CA GLN A 503 4.03 11.57 27.71
C GLN A 503 5.55 11.76 27.63
N PRO A 504 6.36 10.73 27.91
CA PRO A 504 7.81 10.88 27.95
C PRO A 504 8.35 11.30 26.58
N PHE A 505 9.46 12.03 26.59
CA PHE A 505 10.23 12.27 25.38
C PHE A 505 10.79 10.96 24.81
N LYS A 506 11.21 11.00 23.54
CA LYS A 506 11.82 9.84 22.90
C LYS A 506 13.12 9.49 23.64
N ALA A 507 13.17 8.34 24.28
CA ALA A 507 14.34 7.93 25.05
C ALA A 507 15.60 7.86 24.15
N LEU A 508 16.72 8.39 24.66
CA LEU A 508 18.04 8.11 24.10
C LEU A 508 18.36 6.63 24.30
N THR A 509 18.59 5.95 23.17
CA THR A 509 19.00 4.54 23.15
C THR A 509 20.52 4.39 23.07
N ASP A 510 21.23 5.47 22.73
CA ASP A 510 22.68 5.51 22.61
C ASP A 510 23.23 6.87 23.07
N PHE A 511 23.84 6.89 24.25
CA PHE A 511 24.49 8.08 24.82
C PHE A 511 25.81 8.45 24.10
N LYS A 512 26.22 7.73 23.05
CA LYS A 512 27.36 8.12 22.19
C LYS A 512 27.02 9.20 21.18
N LYS A 513 25.75 9.45 20.91
CA LYS A 513 25.31 10.52 20.00
C LYS A 513 25.29 11.84 20.78
N GLY A 514 25.91 12.89 20.23
CA GLY A 514 25.91 14.24 20.83
C GLY A 514 24.56 14.97 20.76
N GLU A 515 23.50 14.28 20.32
CA GLU A 515 22.14 14.80 20.33
C GLU A 515 21.62 14.72 21.75
N GLY A 516 21.66 15.85 22.47
CA GLY A 516 20.94 15.97 23.74
C GLY A 516 19.46 15.71 23.50
N VAL A 517 18.90 14.72 24.20
CA VAL A 517 17.46 14.58 24.36
C VAL A 517 17.21 14.84 25.83
N LEU A 518 16.32 15.78 26.13
CA LEU A 518 15.91 16.11 27.51
C LEU A 518 15.61 14.85 28.31
#